data_AF-A0A5Q4DD69-F1
#
_entry.id   AF-A0A5Q4DD69-F1
#
_cell.length_a   1.000
_cell.length_b   1.000
_cell.length_c   1.000
_cell.angle_alpha   90.00
_cell.angle_beta   90.00
_cell.angle_gamma   90.00
#
_symmetry.space_group_name_H-M   'P 1'
#
loop_
_entity.id
_entity.type
_entity.pdbx_description
1 polymer ?
#
loop_
_entity_poly.entity_id
_entity_poly.type
_entity_poly.pdbx_seq_one_letter_code
_entity_poly.pdbx_strand_id
1 'polypeptide(L)'
;MSTVEHDLPPTPDTADLAAEIERREAELEALRSRLAAWEEASAATPSRDDSFTSISGREIRPLYTPVDRQDADGYLEGIGLPGEYPFTRGPYATMYRTRLWTMRQFAGFGSAEETNARYHYLLRNGQTGLSVAFDFPTLMGYDSDHPRSLGEVGVCGVAISSLADMETLFDGIPLDEVSVSMTINGPAIILFCFYVAAAEKKGISPDRLRGTVQNDILKEYQAQHAWVFPPEPALRAIVDMFEWCSEHAPKYNPISISGYHIREAGSTAGQELAFTLKNGFEYVERGIARGLDVDDFAPRLSFFFDIHNDFFEEIAKLRAARRIWARTLREKYGSTNPESWRLRTHCQTAGVTLTAQQPENNIARVAYQAMAAVLGGTQSLHTNSMDETLALPTEKSVRIALRTQQILASETGVANTIDPLAGSFYVEQLTDDLEAEAEELFAEIDGMGGVVPGIEGGWFQKEIANSAMRQQVEIESGERLIVGVNAFTDGGEKVEIDTLKIDPAMEARQRERMARLREERDDEAVQRALSALTHAAREGENLVPRILDCARAYCTLYEIRFAMEEVFGAYREPVFF
;
A
#
# COMPACT_ATOMS: atom_id res chain seq x y z
N MET A 1 -1.06 -21.85 -61.91
CA MET A 1 -1.62 -21.05 -60.80
C MET A 1 -0.61 -21.11 -59.66
N SER A 2 0.46 -20.32 -59.78
CA SER A 2 0.68 -19.02 -59.11
C SER A 2 0.91 -19.17 -57.61
N THR A 3 2.18 -19.39 -57.28
CA THR A 3 2.82 -19.17 -55.98
C THR A 3 2.77 -17.69 -55.64
N VAL A 4 2.19 -17.34 -54.49
CA VAL A 4 2.28 -16.00 -53.91
C VAL A 4 3.52 -16.00 -53.02
N GLU A 5 4.62 -15.44 -53.53
CA GLU A 5 5.74 -15.01 -52.70
C GLU A 5 5.28 -13.77 -51.92
N HIS A 6 5.42 -13.82 -50.60
CA HIS A 6 5.23 -12.65 -49.75
C HIS A 6 6.40 -11.69 -49.97
N ASP A 7 6.12 -10.51 -50.53
CA ASP A 7 7.04 -9.37 -50.54
C ASP A 7 7.37 -8.98 -49.09
N LEU A 8 8.60 -9.25 -48.67
CA LEU A 8 9.21 -8.60 -47.51
C LEU A 8 9.62 -7.18 -47.93
N PRO A 9 9.39 -6.14 -47.09
CA PRO A 9 9.85 -4.80 -47.41
C PRO A 9 11.38 -4.79 -47.57
N PRO A 10 11.92 -3.97 -48.51
CA PRO A 10 13.36 -3.88 -48.72
C PRO A 10 14.05 -3.42 -47.43
N THR A 11 15.15 -4.08 -47.06
CA THR A 11 16.05 -3.61 -46.01
C THR A 11 16.53 -2.20 -46.38
N PRO A 12 16.46 -1.22 -45.46
CA PRO A 12 16.89 0.16 -45.76
C PRO A 12 18.36 0.16 -46.22
N ASP A 13 18.64 0.94 -47.26
CA ASP A 13 20.00 1.08 -47.78
C ASP A 13 20.89 1.70 -46.69
N THR A 14 22.11 1.19 -46.55
CA THR A 14 23.11 1.67 -45.59
C THR A 14 23.38 3.18 -45.70
N ALA A 15 23.24 3.75 -46.90
CA ALA A 15 23.34 5.19 -47.13
C ALA A 15 22.18 5.99 -46.52
N ASP A 16 20.95 5.45 -46.54
CA ASP A 16 19.77 6.09 -45.94
C ASP A 16 19.83 6.05 -44.41
N LEU A 17 20.40 4.98 -43.84
CA LEU A 17 20.63 4.88 -42.38
C LEU A 17 21.69 5.88 -41.90
N ALA A 18 22.79 6.05 -42.64
CA ALA A 18 23.82 7.04 -42.31
C ALA A 18 23.26 8.47 -42.35
N ALA A 19 22.48 8.80 -43.38
CA ALA A 19 21.83 10.10 -43.50
C ALA A 19 20.79 10.37 -42.38
N GLU A 20 20.06 9.34 -41.96
CA GLU A 20 19.13 9.43 -40.82
C GLU A 20 19.87 9.70 -39.50
N ILE A 21 20.99 9.01 -39.26
CA ILE A 21 21.84 9.22 -38.08
C ILE A 21 22.39 10.65 -38.08
N GLU A 22 23.00 11.09 -39.18
CA GLU A 22 23.53 12.45 -39.32
C GLU A 22 22.44 13.52 -39.07
N ARG A 23 21.21 13.30 -39.56
CA ARG A 23 20.09 14.22 -39.32
C ARG A 23 19.73 14.31 -37.84
N ARG A 24 19.66 13.17 -37.15
CA ARG A 24 19.35 13.13 -35.71
C ARG A 24 20.45 13.77 -34.87
N GLU A 25 21.71 13.50 -35.20
CA GLU A 25 22.85 14.14 -34.56
C GLU A 25 22.83 15.66 -34.75
N ALA A 26 22.55 16.13 -35.97
CA ALA A 26 22.41 17.56 -36.26
C ALA A 26 21.25 18.21 -35.50
N GLU A 27 20.12 17.52 -35.35
CA GLU A 27 18.97 17.99 -34.56
C GLU A 27 19.31 18.10 -33.07
N LEU A 28 19.98 17.09 -32.51
CA LEU A 28 20.43 17.12 -31.12
C LEU A 28 21.46 18.22 -30.88
N GLU A 29 22.38 18.46 -31.81
CA GLU A 29 23.36 19.52 -31.69
C GLU A 29 22.73 20.91 -31.78
N ALA A 30 21.76 21.09 -32.68
CA ALA A 30 20.95 22.30 -32.75
C ALA A 30 20.15 22.51 -31.46
N LEU A 31 19.61 21.45 -30.86
CA LEU A 31 18.91 21.50 -29.58
C LEU A 31 19.85 21.91 -28.45
N ARG A 32 21.05 21.32 -28.33
CA ARG A 32 22.06 21.72 -27.33
C ARG A 32 22.41 23.20 -27.45
N SER A 33 22.66 23.68 -28.67
CA SER A 33 22.96 25.09 -28.92
C SER A 33 21.81 26.03 -28.48
N ARG A 34 20.56 25.64 -28.76
CA ARG A 34 19.38 26.41 -28.34
C ARG A 34 19.14 26.32 -26.83
N LEU A 35 19.42 25.18 -26.22
CA LEU A 35 19.30 24.97 -24.79
C LEU A 35 20.29 25.87 -24.04
N ALA A 36 21.54 25.94 -24.48
CA ALA A 36 22.53 26.86 -23.90
C ALA A 36 22.08 28.34 -23.99
N ALA A 37 21.56 28.76 -25.14
CA ALA A 37 21.01 30.12 -25.29
C ALA A 37 19.76 30.36 -24.41
N TRP A 38 18.93 29.33 -24.22
CA TRP A 38 17.78 29.38 -23.31
C TRP A 38 18.21 29.45 -21.85
N GLU A 39 19.24 28.70 -21.44
CA GLU A 39 19.81 28.73 -20.08
C GLU A 39 20.36 30.11 -19.74
N GLU A 40 21.08 30.75 -20.67
CA GLU A 40 21.55 32.14 -20.51
C GLU A 40 20.39 33.12 -20.33
N ALA A 41 19.33 32.99 -21.14
CA ALA A 41 18.15 33.84 -21.05
C ALA A 41 17.34 33.60 -19.76
N SER A 42 17.25 32.33 -19.34
CA SER A 42 16.58 31.91 -18.11
C SER A 42 17.31 32.47 -16.88
N ALA A 43 18.65 32.33 -16.83
CA ALA A 43 19.48 32.85 -15.75
C ALA A 43 19.45 34.39 -15.67
N ALA A 44 19.21 35.09 -16.77
CA ALA A 44 19.05 36.54 -16.80
C ALA A 44 17.65 37.01 -16.31
N THR A 45 16.69 36.08 -16.19
CA THR A 45 15.33 36.38 -15.74
C THR A 45 15.24 36.18 -14.22
N PRO A 46 14.71 37.15 -13.45
CA PRO A 46 14.55 36.96 -12.01
C PRO A 46 13.67 35.75 -11.70
N SER A 47 14.20 34.81 -10.92
CA SER A 47 13.43 33.70 -10.37
C SER A 47 12.58 34.18 -9.19
N ARG A 48 11.50 33.45 -8.89
CA ARG A 48 10.87 33.57 -7.56
C ARG A 48 11.85 33.10 -6.48
N ASP A 49 11.63 33.56 -5.26
CA ASP A 49 12.33 33.08 -4.07
C ASP A 49 11.68 31.77 -3.61
N ASP A 50 12.11 30.66 -4.19
CA ASP A 50 11.58 29.30 -3.99
C ASP A 50 12.72 28.30 -4.21
N SER A 51 12.72 27.18 -3.50
CA SER A 51 13.81 26.20 -3.54
C SER A 51 13.76 25.30 -4.79
N PHE A 52 12.60 25.24 -5.47
CA PHE A 52 12.36 24.35 -6.62
C PHE A 52 12.74 22.88 -6.35
N THR A 53 12.59 22.45 -5.09
CA THR A 53 12.80 21.06 -4.68
C THR A 53 11.48 20.31 -4.62
N SER A 54 11.52 19.00 -4.90
CA SER A 54 10.40 18.11 -4.59
C SER A 54 10.12 18.06 -3.08
N ILE A 55 9.01 17.43 -2.69
CA ILE A 55 8.74 17.19 -1.27
C ILE A 55 9.77 16.29 -0.58
N SER A 56 10.48 15.47 -1.37
CA SER A 56 11.56 14.61 -0.90
C SER A 56 12.92 15.32 -0.84
N GLY A 57 12.99 16.60 -1.18
CA GLY A 57 14.22 17.40 -1.16
C GLY A 57 15.09 17.28 -2.42
N ARG A 58 14.55 16.70 -3.50
CA ARG A 58 15.25 16.58 -4.79
C ARG A 58 15.17 17.89 -5.55
N GLU A 59 16.29 18.45 -5.99
CA GLU A 59 16.30 19.61 -6.88
C GLU A 59 15.67 19.26 -8.23
N ILE A 60 14.72 20.07 -8.70
CA ILE A 60 14.05 19.88 -9.99
C ILE A 60 14.56 20.90 -10.99
N ARG A 61 15.07 20.40 -12.12
CA ARG A 61 15.54 21.29 -13.19
C ARG A 61 14.36 22.01 -13.85
N PRO A 62 14.54 23.25 -14.30
CA PRO A 62 13.46 24.03 -14.89
C PRO A 62 12.97 23.49 -16.24
N LEU A 63 13.76 22.65 -16.92
CA LEU A 63 13.42 22.06 -18.23
C LEU A 63 14.10 20.69 -18.41
N TYR A 64 13.36 19.74 -18.99
CA TYR A 64 13.83 18.43 -19.42
C TYR A 64 13.52 18.24 -20.91
N THR A 65 14.44 17.64 -21.64
CA THR A 65 14.50 17.57 -23.11
C THR A 65 15.02 16.19 -23.56
N PRO A 66 15.03 15.89 -24.88
CA PRO A 66 15.69 14.67 -25.38
C PRO A 66 17.16 14.54 -25.02
N VAL A 67 17.88 15.65 -24.77
CA VAL A 67 19.31 15.61 -24.40
C VAL A 67 19.51 14.91 -23.06
N ASP A 68 18.54 15.03 -22.17
CA ASP A 68 18.59 14.48 -20.81
C ASP A 68 18.46 12.96 -20.76
N ARG A 69 18.03 12.34 -21.86
CA ARG A 69 17.81 10.90 -21.98
C ARG A 69 18.69 10.24 -23.04
N GLN A 70 19.79 10.87 -23.44
CA GLN A 70 20.67 10.33 -24.49
C GLN A 70 21.34 9.01 -24.09
N ASP A 71 21.67 8.86 -22.81
CA ASP A 71 22.33 7.67 -22.26
C ASP A 71 21.34 6.65 -21.70
N ALA A 72 20.04 6.91 -21.79
CA ALA A 72 19.01 6.01 -21.29
C ALA A 72 18.78 4.82 -22.24
N ASP A 73 18.30 3.72 -21.68
CA ASP A 73 17.83 2.57 -22.45
C ASP A 73 16.85 2.99 -23.55
N GLY A 74 16.90 2.30 -24.69
CA GLY A 74 15.97 2.55 -25.79
C GLY A 74 14.51 2.38 -25.37
N TYR A 75 13.58 2.97 -26.12
CA TYR A 75 12.15 2.99 -25.74
C TYR A 75 11.60 1.61 -25.33
N LEU A 76 11.95 0.55 -26.05
CA LEU A 76 11.46 -0.81 -25.76
C LEU A 76 12.00 -1.39 -24.45
N GLU A 77 13.23 -1.05 -24.06
CA GLU A 77 13.92 -1.59 -22.89
C GLU A 77 13.67 -0.74 -21.64
N GLY A 78 13.72 0.59 -21.78
CA GLY A 78 13.55 1.53 -20.67
C GLY A 78 12.11 1.86 -20.29
N ILE A 79 11.20 1.92 -21.28
CA ILE A 79 9.80 2.35 -21.10
C ILE A 79 8.82 1.19 -21.39
N GLY A 80 8.92 0.59 -22.57
CA GLY A 80 8.16 -0.59 -22.99
C GLY A 80 6.66 -0.34 -23.28
N LEU A 81 5.88 -1.41 -23.18
CA LEU A 81 4.43 -1.44 -23.37
C LEU A 81 3.72 -1.85 -22.06
N PRO A 82 2.48 -1.39 -21.82
CA PRO A 82 1.72 -1.81 -20.64
C PRO A 82 1.41 -3.32 -20.72
N GLY A 83 1.43 -4.00 -19.58
CA GLY A 83 1.16 -5.44 -19.50
C GLY A 83 2.29 -6.35 -19.99
N GLU A 84 3.44 -5.79 -20.35
CA GLU A 84 4.65 -6.52 -20.74
C GLU A 84 5.80 -6.16 -19.81
N TYR A 85 6.80 -7.06 -19.70
CA TYR A 85 8.01 -6.81 -18.92
C TYR A 85 8.73 -5.52 -19.40
N PRO A 86 9.18 -4.62 -18.51
CA PRO A 86 9.18 -4.70 -17.04
C PRO A 86 8.00 -3.97 -16.36
N PHE A 87 6.87 -3.81 -17.05
CA PHE A 87 5.59 -3.29 -16.54
C PHE A 87 5.61 -1.82 -16.08
N THR A 88 6.62 -1.03 -16.48
CA THR A 88 6.73 0.41 -16.16
C THR A 88 5.41 1.15 -16.44
N ARG A 89 4.80 0.88 -17.58
CA ARG A 89 3.55 1.51 -18.05
C ARG A 89 2.25 0.95 -17.47
N GLY A 90 2.35 -0.01 -16.55
CA GLY A 90 1.23 -0.63 -15.86
C GLY A 90 1.21 -2.16 -15.98
N PRO A 91 0.63 -2.87 -14.99
CA PRO A 91 0.67 -4.34 -14.93
C PRO A 91 -0.25 -5.03 -15.95
N TYR A 92 -1.18 -4.32 -16.58
CA TYR A 92 -2.17 -4.89 -17.51
C TYR A 92 -2.15 -4.17 -18.86
N ALA A 93 -2.26 -4.93 -19.95
CA ALA A 93 -2.18 -4.37 -21.31
C ALA A 93 -3.27 -3.35 -21.66
N THR A 94 -4.42 -3.40 -20.98
CA THR A 94 -5.55 -2.51 -21.25
C THR A 94 -5.87 -1.52 -20.13
N MET A 95 -5.25 -1.68 -18.95
CA MET A 95 -5.50 -0.89 -17.75
C MET A 95 -6.99 -0.47 -17.61
N TYR A 96 -7.24 0.83 -17.43
CA TYR A 96 -8.57 1.37 -17.14
C TYR A 96 -9.52 1.39 -18.33
N ARG A 97 -9.04 1.12 -19.55
CA ARG A 97 -9.90 1.02 -20.73
C ARG A 97 -10.80 -0.22 -20.70
N THR A 98 -10.38 -1.26 -19.96
CA THR A 98 -11.21 -2.45 -19.71
C THR A 98 -11.86 -2.41 -18.34
N ARG A 99 -11.09 -2.06 -17.30
CA ARG A 99 -11.58 -2.06 -15.93
C ARG A 99 -10.93 -0.94 -15.12
N LEU A 100 -11.76 -0.06 -14.57
CA LEU A 100 -11.33 0.97 -13.63
C LEU A 100 -10.65 0.37 -12.40
N TRP A 101 -9.85 1.18 -11.70
CA TRP A 101 -9.36 0.80 -10.37
C TRP A 101 -10.52 0.53 -9.42
N THR A 102 -10.26 -0.27 -8.39
CA THR A 102 -11.26 -0.53 -7.35
C THR A 102 -11.39 0.72 -6.47
N MET A 103 -12.58 1.31 -6.40
CA MET A 103 -12.88 2.39 -5.47
C MET A 103 -13.10 1.77 -4.10
N ARG A 104 -12.10 1.85 -3.22
CA ARG A 104 -12.05 1.10 -1.97
C ARG A 104 -11.84 2.04 -0.78
N GLN A 105 -12.93 2.59 -0.25
CA GLN A 105 -12.86 3.36 0.98
C GLN A 105 -12.66 2.43 2.17
N PHE A 106 -11.79 2.86 3.09
CA PHE A 106 -11.65 2.23 4.40
C PHE A 106 -12.87 2.58 5.24
N ALA A 107 -13.41 1.57 5.90
CA ALA A 107 -14.49 1.75 6.85
C ALA A 107 -14.35 0.75 8.00
N GLY A 108 -14.50 1.27 9.20
CA GLY A 108 -14.49 0.56 10.45
C GLY A 108 -14.58 1.56 11.57
N PHE A 109 -15.57 1.42 12.43
CA PHE A 109 -15.72 2.18 13.66
C PHE A 109 -16.78 1.50 14.52
N GLY A 110 -16.71 1.68 15.82
CA GLY A 110 -17.76 1.19 16.71
C GLY A 110 -17.84 -0.35 16.70
N SER A 111 -19.06 -0.86 16.77
CA SER A 111 -19.32 -2.30 16.74
C SER A 111 -19.31 -2.89 15.33
N ALA A 112 -19.25 -4.23 15.26
CA ALA A 112 -19.37 -4.97 14.01
C ALA A 112 -20.67 -4.64 13.23
N GLU A 113 -21.80 -4.41 13.92
CA GLU A 113 -23.07 -4.01 13.28
C GLU A 113 -23.02 -2.60 12.70
N GLU A 114 -22.44 -1.64 13.41
CA GLU A 114 -22.31 -0.26 12.94
C GLU A 114 -21.43 -0.20 11.69
N THR A 115 -20.33 -0.95 11.72
CA THR A 115 -19.44 -1.08 10.56
C THR A 115 -20.10 -1.84 9.41
N ASN A 116 -20.86 -2.91 9.67
CA ASN A 116 -21.64 -3.62 8.65
C ASN A 116 -22.66 -2.68 7.97
N ALA A 117 -23.38 -1.87 8.75
CA ALA A 117 -24.31 -0.88 8.21
C ALA A 117 -23.58 0.14 7.31
N ARG A 118 -22.37 0.55 7.68
CA ARG A 118 -21.50 1.42 6.84
C ARG A 118 -21.09 0.71 5.54
N TYR A 119 -20.77 -0.58 5.57
CA TYR A 119 -20.48 -1.35 4.34
C TYR A 119 -21.65 -1.37 3.38
N HIS A 120 -22.85 -1.68 3.87
CA HIS A 120 -24.04 -1.63 3.03
C HIS A 120 -24.32 -0.23 2.48
N TYR A 121 -24.08 0.83 3.26
CA TYR A 121 -24.17 2.21 2.77
C TYR A 121 -23.18 2.49 1.64
N LEU A 122 -21.92 2.12 1.79
CA LEU A 122 -20.86 2.37 0.81
C LEU A 122 -21.10 1.58 -0.48
N LEU A 123 -21.44 0.29 -0.38
CA LEU A 123 -21.76 -0.55 -1.53
C LEU A 123 -22.94 0.02 -2.33
N ARG A 124 -24.01 0.49 -1.66
CA ARG A 124 -25.14 1.17 -2.33
C ARG A 124 -24.75 2.49 -3.01
N ASN A 125 -23.65 3.12 -2.60
CA ASN A 125 -23.15 4.38 -3.16
C ASN A 125 -22.07 4.20 -4.25
N GLY A 126 -21.80 2.96 -4.67
CA GLY A 126 -20.92 2.64 -5.79
C GLY A 126 -19.49 2.25 -5.40
N GLN A 127 -19.22 1.96 -4.11
CA GLN A 127 -17.98 1.29 -3.71
C GLN A 127 -17.91 -0.11 -4.31
N THR A 128 -16.75 -0.51 -4.83
CA THR A 128 -16.58 -1.77 -5.58
C THR A 128 -15.75 -2.84 -4.85
N GLY A 129 -15.27 -2.54 -3.65
CA GLY A 129 -14.63 -3.49 -2.73
C GLY A 129 -14.63 -2.95 -1.31
N LEU A 130 -14.65 -3.82 -0.30
CA LEU A 130 -14.65 -3.42 1.11
C LEU A 130 -13.23 -3.31 1.64
N SER A 131 -12.98 -2.38 2.57
CA SER A 131 -11.73 -2.35 3.34
C SER A 131 -12.06 -2.14 4.81
N VAL A 132 -11.61 -3.07 5.65
CA VAL A 132 -11.86 -3.11 7.09
C VAL A 132 -10.72 -2.40 7.82
N ALA A 133 -11.08 -1.39 8.61
CA ALA A 133 -10.19 -0.78 9.61
C ALA A 133 -10.56 -1.32 11.00
N PHE A 134 -9.58 -1.87 11.74
CA PHE A 134 -9.79 -2.44 13.07
C PHE A 134 -9.37 -1.47 14.16
N ASP A 135 -9.98 -1.60 15.35
CA ASP A 135 -9.58 -0.80 16.50
C ASP A 135 -8.19 -1.18 17.03
N PHE A 136 -7.62 -0.34 17.88
CA PHE A 136 -6.26 -0.55 18.39
C PHE A 136 -6.13 -1.84 19.23
N PRO A 137 -7.10 -2.20 20.09
CA PRO A 137 -7.11 -3.50 20.76
C PRO A 137 -6.99 -4.68 19.77
N THR A 138 -7.82 -4.71 18.73
CA THR A 138 -7.76 -5.74 17.69
C THR A 138 -6.44 -5.70 16.93
N LEU A 139 -5.92 -4.53 16.57
CA LEU A 139 -4.61 -4.36 15.91
C LEU A 139 -3.46 -4.94 16.73
N MET A 140 -3.56 -4.88 18.06
CA MET A 140 -2.57 -5.39 19.01
C MET A 140 -2.87 -6.82 19.53
N GLY A 141 -3.95 -7.45 19.05
CA GLY A 141 -4.33 -8.81 19.44
C GLY A 141 -4.92 -8.93 20.85
N TYR A 142 -5.55 -7.88 21.37
CA TYR A 142 -6.27 -7.90 22.65
C TYR A 142 -7.77 -8.03 22.44
N ASP A 143 -8.44 -8.73 23.37
CA ASP A 143 -9.89 -8.76 23.47
C ASP A 143 -10.41 -7.40 23.99
N SER A 144 -11.65 -7.06 23.65
CA SER A 144 -12.26 -5.79 24.07
C SER A 144 -12.48 -5.63 25.59
N ASP A 145 -12.37 -6.71 26.37
CA ASP A 145 -12.47 -6.72 27.84
C ASP A 145 -11.12 -6.85 28.54
N HIS A 146 -10.03 -6.95 27.76
CA HIS A 146 -8.69 -6.96 28.30
C HIS A 146 -8.37 -5.58 28.92
N PRO A 147 -7.67 -5.51 30.08
CA PRO A 147 -7.40 -4.24 30.75
C PRO A 147 -6.64 -3.21 29.90
N ARG A 148 -5.84 -3.64 28.91
CA ARG A 148 -5.14 -2.76 27.96
C ARG A 148 -6.04 -2.14 26.89
N SER A 149 -7.29 -2.61 26.77
CA SER A 149 -8.24 -2.16 25.75
C SER A 149 -9.10 -0.99 26.22
N LEU A 150 -9.07 -0.67 27.52
CA LEU A 150 -9.89 0.37 28.14
C LEU A 150 -9.75 1.71 27.41
N GLY A 151 -10.88 2.24 26.93
CA GLY A 151 -10.93 3.54 26.24
C GLY A 151 -10.58 3.51 24.76
N GLU A 152 -10.17 2.37 24.20
CA GLU A 152 -9.76 2.23 22.79
C GLU A 152 -10.71 1.34 21.97
N VAL A 153 -11.67 0.67 22.62
CA VAL A 153 -12.59 -0.27 21.98
C VAL A 153 -13.47 0.45 20.96
N GLY A 154 -13.31 0.07 19.69
CA GLY A 154 -13.97 0.60 18.50
C GLY A 154 -13.79 2.09 18.24
N VAL A 155 -12.75 2.71 18.80
CA VAL A 155 -12.49 4.15 18.65
C VAL A 155 -11.93 4.48 17.27
N CYS A 156 -10.85 3.81 16.86
CA CYS A 156 -10.17 4.04 15.58
C CYS A 156 -10.56 3.03 14.48
N GLY A 157 -11.42 2.06 14.78
CA GLY A 157 -11.82 1.02 13.86
C GLY A 157 -12.92 0.14 14.43
N VAL A 158 -13.23 -0.98 13.79
CA VAL A 158 -14.19 -1.96 14.32
C VAL A 158 -13.54 -2.85 15.38
N ALA A 159 -14.25 -3.09 16.48
CA ALA A 159 -13.82 -4.03 17.53
C ALA A 159 -14.12 -5.49 17.14
N ILE A 160 -13.09 -6.32 17.04
CA ILE A 160 -13.21 -7.76 16.75
C ILE A 160 -12.41 -8.55 17.79
N SER A 161 -13.09 -9.38 18.58
CA SER A 161 -12.46 -10.24 19.58
C SER A 161 -12.67 -11.73 19.30
N SER A 162 -13.48 -12.11 18.32
CA SER A 162 -13.76 -13.51 18.00
C SER A 162 -14.34 -13.70 16.60
N LEU A 163 -14.52 -14.97 16.21
CA LEU A 163 -15.32 -15.34 15.03
C LEU A 163 -16.75 -14.75 15.08
N ALA A 164 -17.38 -14.64 16.25
CA ALA A 164 -18.75 -14.14 16.36
C ALA A 164 -18.89 -12.67 15.90
N ASP A 165 -17.88 -11.85 16.19
CA ASP A 165 -17.85 -10.46 15.70
C ASP A 165 -17.63 -10.43 14.18
N MET A 166 -16.81 -11.33 13.65
CA MET A 166 -16.56 -11.45 12.20
C MET A 166 -17.80 -11.93 11.43
N GLU A 167 -18.57 -12.86 12.01
CA GLU A 167 -19.89 -13.28 11.48
C GLU A 167 -20.83 -12.08 11.38
N THR A 168 -20.88 -11.25 12.42
CA THR A 168 -21.71 -10.05 12.48
C THR A 168 -21.25 -8.97 11.50
N LEU A 169 -19.93 -8.74 11.42
CA LEU A 169 -19.32 -7.73 10.54
C LEU A 169 -19.72 -7.95 9.08
N PHE A 170 -19.79 -9.21 8.66
CA PHE A 170 -20.11 -9.58 7.29
C PHE A 170 -21.53 -10.10 7.10
N ASP A 171 -22.44 -9.97 8.07
CA ASP A 171 -23.83 -10.38 7.88
C ASP A 171 -24.44 -9.70 6.64
N GLY A 172 -25.18 -10.47 5.85
CA GLY A 172 -25.74 -9.99 4.58
C GLY A 172 -24.76 -9.64 3.44
N ILE A 173 -23.44 -9.78 3.64
CA ILE A 173 -22.43 -9.55 2.58
C ILE A 173 -22.07 -10.86 1.85
N PRO A 174 -22.15 -10.92 0.50
CA PRO A 174 -21.74 -12.08 -0.29
C PRO A 174 -20.21 -12.11 -0.49
N LEU A 175 -19.50 -12.84 0.39
CA LEU A 175 -18.03 -12.87 0.44
C LEU A 175 -17.36 -13.54 -0.78
N ASP A 176 -18.13 -14.26 -1.59
CA ASP A 176 -17.71 -14.88 -2.85
C ASP A 176 -17.82 -13.92 -4.06
N GLU A 177 -18.50 -12.78 -3.90
CA GLU A 177 -18.70 -11.77 -4.94
C GLU A 177 -17.95 -10.47 -4.64
N VAL A 178 -17.87 -10.09 -3.37
CA VAL A 178 -17.25 -8.83 -2.91
C VAL A 178 -15.81 -9.08 -2.50
N SER A 179 -14.89 -8.25 -3.01
CA SER A 179 -13.49 -8.29 -2.57
C SER A 179 -13.31 -7.57 -1.23
N VAL A 180 -12.84 -8.28 -0.21
CA VAL A 180 -12.63 -7.73 1.15
C VAL A 180 -11.14 -7.55 1.45
N SER A 181 -10.73 -6.31 1.74
CA SER A 181 -9.40 -5.99 2.25
C SER A 181 -9.46 -5.83 3.77
N MET A 182 -8.48 -6.36 4.51
CA MET A 182 -8.38 -6.25 5.95
C MET A 182 -7.04 -5.61 6.34
N THR A 183 -7.09 -4.41 6.90
CA THR A 183 -5.91 -3.67 7.36
C THR A 183 -5.52 -4.13 8.76
N ILE A 184 -4.87 -5.29 8.83
CA ILE A 184 -4.45 -5.97 10.06
C ILE A 184 -3.07 -6.59 9.84
N ASN A 185 -2.20 -6.55 10.86
CA ASN A 185 -0.81 -7.00 10.77
C ASN A 185 -0.40 -7.91 11.93
N GLY A 186 -0.19 -7.39 13.14
CA GLY A 186 0.26 -8.16 14.30
C GLY A 186 -0.46 -9.51 14.47
N PRO A 187 -1.81 -9.53 14.55
CA PRO A 187 -2.60 -10.75 14.59
C PRO A 187 -3.27 -11.09 13.24
N ALA A 188 -2.69 -10.70 12.11
CA ALA A 188 -3.30 -10.86 10.78
C ALA A 188 -3.69 -12.31 10.46
N ILE A 189 -2.84 -13.27 10.81
CA ILE A 189 -3.13 -14.70 10.64
C ILE A 189 -4.40 -15.15 11.39
N ILE A 190 -4.67 -14.54 12.55
CA ILE A 190 -5.85 -14.84 13.38
C ILE A 190 -7.10 -14.27 12.72
N LEU A 191 -7.08 -12.99 12.34
CA LEU A 191 -8.22 -12.32 11.70
C LEU A 191 -8.52 -12.92 10.32
N PHE A 192 -7.49 -13.35 9.58
CA PHE A 192 -7.66 -14.13 8.35
C PHE A 192 -8.40 -15.44 8.61
N CYS A 193 -8.03 -16.20 9.65
CA CYS A 193 -8.74 -17.43 9.99
C CYS A 193 -10.18 -17.16 10.45
N PHE A 194 -10.45 -16.07 11.18
CA PHE A 194 -11.82 -15.66 11.50
C PHE A 194 -12.63 -15.34 10.24
N TYR A 195 -12.04 -14.64 9.28
CA TYR A 195 -12.67 -14.35 7.99
C TYR A 195 -13.00 -15.61 7.19
N VAL A 196 -12.05 -16.54 7.10
CA VAL A 196 -12.25 -17.83 6.42
C VAL A 196 -13.35 -18.64 7.12
N ALA A 197 -13.31 -18.78 8.44
CA ALA A 197 -14.33 -19.51 9.18
C ALA A 197 -15.73 -18.88 9.08
N ALA A 198 -15.82 -17.54 9.02
CA ALA A 198 -17.08 -16.83 8.78
C ALA A 198 -17.64 -17.13 7.38
N ALA A 199 -16.78 -17.24 6.36
CA ALA A 199 -17.19 -17.65 5.02
C ALA A 199 -17.62 -19.13 4.96
N GLU A 200 -16.88 -20.03 5.62
CA GLU A 200 -17.22 -21.46 5.69
C GLU A 200 -18.61 -21.69 6.26
N LYS A 201 -18.98 -20.95 7.31
CA LYS A 201 -20.32 -21.01 7.91
C LYS A 201 -21.46 -20.58 6.98
N LYS A 202 -21.15 -19.77 5.97
CA LYS A 202 -22.08 -19.39 4.89
C LYS A 202 -22.05 -20.37 3.71
N GLY A 203 -21.31 -21.48 3.82
CA GLY A 203 -21.13 -22.45 2.75
C GLY A 203 -20.22 -21.95 1.62
N ILE A 204 -19.39 -20.94 1.87
CA ILE A 204 -18.45 -20.40 0.89
C ILE A 204 -17.08 -21.04 1.12
N SER A 205 -16.55 -21.71 0.11
CA SER A 205 -15.22 -22.33 0.17
C SER A 205 -14.10 -21.28 0.04
N PRO A 206 -12.93 -21.49 0.68
CA PRO A 206 -11.83 -20.53 0.66
C PRO A 206 -11.32 -20.17 -0.73
N ASP A 207 -11.39 -21.08 -1.70
CA ASP A 207 -10.94 -20.87 -3.08
C ASP A 207 -11.79 -19.83 -3.86
N ARG A 208 -12.96 -19.49 -3.33
CA ARG A 208 -13.86 -18.47 -3.89
C ARG A 208 -13.61 -17.09 -3.29
N LEU A 209 -12.89 -17.00 -2.18
CA LEU A 209 -12.63 -15.73 -1.49
C LEU A 209 -11.69 -14.85 -2.32
N ARG A 210 -12.10 -13.59 -2.46
CA ARG A 210 -11.29 -12.54 -3.10
C ARG A 210 -11.04 -11.48 -2.06
N GLY A 211 -9.79 -11.07 -1.89
CA GLY A 211 -9.48 -10.13 -0.83
C GLY A 211 -7.99 -9.98 -0.62
N THR A 212 -7.68 -9.19 0.39
CA THR A 212 -6.31 -8.93 0.81
C THR A 212 -6.29 -8.83 2.33
N VAL A 213 -5.27 -9.40 2.95
CA VAL A 213 -4.89 -9.05 4.33
C VAL A 213 -3.59 -8.25 4.25
N GLN A 214 -3.44 -7.21 5.08
CA GLN A 214 -2.23 -6.38 5.01
C GLN A 214 -0.99 -7.17 5.40
N ASN A 215 -0.98 -7.81 6.58
CA ASN A 215 -0.02 -8.85 6.98
C ASN A 215 1.46 -8.50 6.71
N ASP A 216 1.81 -7.21 6.72
CA ASP A 216 3.18 -6.73 6.53
C ASP A 216 3.69 -6.29 7.90
N ILE A 217 4.45 -7.16 8.56
CA ILE A 217 4.97 -6.92 9.90
C ILE A 217 6.25 -6.08 9.89
N LEU A 218 7.06 -6.13 8.82
CA LEU A 218 8.32 -5.40 8.75
C LEU A 218 8.10 -3.89 8.84
N LYS A 219 7.10 -3.37 8.12
CA LYS A 219 6.70 -1.96 8.22
C LYS A 219 6.03 -1.58 9.55
N GLU A 220 5.53 -2.54 10.33
CA GLU A 220 5.07 -2.26 11.69
C GLU A 220 6.22 -1.79 12.55
N TYR A 221 7.33 -2.52 12.53
CA TYR A 221 8.53 -2.15 13.30
C TYR A 221 9.21 -0.88 12.79
N GLN A 222 9.03 -0.55 11.50
CA GLN A 222 9.62 0.64 10.89
C GLN A 222 8.80 1.91 11.16
N ALA A 223 7.46 1.83 11.20
CA ALA A 223 6.63 3.05 11.17
C ALA A 223 5.22 2.97 11.82
N GLN A 224 4.52 1.83 11.74
CA GLN A 224 3.08 1.80 12.11
C GLN A 224 2.79 1.36 13.56
N HIS A 225 3.71 0.62 14.17
CA HIS A 225 3.68 0.29 15.60
C HIS A 225 2.56 -0.62 16.12
N ALA A 226 1.96 -1.44 15.25
CA ALA A 226 0.94 -2.46 15.57
C ALA A 226 1.48 -3.91 15.42
N TRP A 227 2.44 -4.27 16.27
CA TRP A 227 3.09 -5.58 16.31
C TRP A 227 2.70 -6.41 17.56
N VAL A 228 3.02 -7.72 17.52
CA VAL A 228 2.77 -8.64 18.64
C VAL A 228 4.03 -9.44 19.01
N PHE A 229 4.55 -10.23 18.07
CA PHE A 229 5.71 -11.09 18.24
C PHE A 229 6.99 -10.40 17.77
N PRO A 230 8.20 -10.88 18.10
CA PRO A 230 9.43 -10.44 17.48
C PRO A 230 9.47 -10.71 15.95
N PRO A 231 10.41 -10.09 15.20
CA PRO A 231 10.45 -10.20 13.73
C PRO A 231 10.43 -11.64 13.21
N GLU A 232 11.30 -12.53 13.72
CA GLU A 232 11.45 -13.89 13.20
C GLU A 232 10.17 -14.76 13.34
N PRO A 233 9.52 -14.86 14.53
CA PRO A 233 8.23 -15.55 14.62
C PRO A 233 7.11 -14.93 13.77
N ALA A 234 7.09 -13.61 13.63
CA ALA A 234 6.09 -12.94 12.80
C ALA A 234 6.29 -13.24 11.31
N LEU A 235 7.54 -13.25 10.82
CA LEU A 235 7.86 -13.67 9.46
C LEU A 235 7.47 -15.12 9.19
N ARG A 236 7.66 -16.02 10.16
CA ARG A 236 7.15 -17.39 10.06
C ARG A 236 5.63 -17.43 9.84
N ALA A 237 4.86 -16.69 10.65
CA ALA A 237 3.41 -16.68 10.51
C ALA A 237 2.93 -16.18 9.13
N ILE A 238 3.65 -15.22 8.54
CA ILE A 238 3.38 -14.73 7.18
C ILE A 238 3.64 -15.84 6.15
N VAL A 239 4.77 -16.54 6.25
CA VAL A 239 5.11 -17.63 5.34
C VAL A 239 4.14 -18.82 5.48
N ASP A 240 3.67 -19.13 6.69
CA ASP A 240 2.62 -20.13 6.91
C ASP A 240 1.33 -19.77 6.15
N MET A 241 0.98 -18.48 6.10
CA MET A 241 -0.15 -18.00 5.29
C MET A 241 0.11 -18.10 3.79
N PHE A 242 1.35 -17.86 3.32
CA PHE A 242 1.68 -18.02 1.90
C PHE A 242 1.51 -19.47 1.45
N GLU A 243 2.09 -20.40 2.22
CA GLU A 243 1.97 -21.85 2.00
C GLU A 243 0.51 -22.30 1.99
N TRP A 244 -0.29 -21.88 2.98
CA TRP A 244 -1.68 -22.30 3.05
C TRP A 244 -2.56 -21.69 1.94
N CYS A 245 -2.37 -20.40 1.64
CA CYS A 245 -3.18 -19.69 0.66
C CYS A 245 -2.92 -20.14 -0.79
N SER A 246 -1.68 -20.51 -1.14
CA SER A 246 -1.37 -21.00 -2.50
C SER A 246 -2.17 -22.26 -2.85
N GLU A 247 -2.42 -23.12 -1.86
CA GLU A 247 -3.18 -24.36 -2.02
C GLU A 247 -4.70 -24.18 -1.85
N HIS A 248 -5.13 -23.42 -0.83
CA HIS A 248 -6.52 -23.43 -0.38
C HIS A 248 -7.31 -22.17 -0.76
N ALA A 249 -6.63 -21.01 -0.87
CA ALA A 249 -7.26 -19.73 -1.16
C ALA A 249 -6.55 -18.99 -2.33
N PRO A 250 -6.42 -19.62 -3.51
CA PRO A 250 -5.56 -19.12 -4.60
C PRO A 250 -6.07 -17.85 -5.27
N LYS A 251 -7.12 -17.19 -4.77
CA LYS A 251 -7.64 -15.89 -5.24
C LYS A 251 -7.48 -14.78 -4.19
N TYR A 252 -7.00 -15.12 -3.00
CA TYR A 252 -6.74 -14.19 -1.91
C TYR A 252 -5.30 -13.68 -1.97
N ASN A 253 -5.07 -12.42 -1.64
CA ASN A 253 -3.73 -11.84 -1.53
C ASN A 253 -3.29 -11.94 -0.06
N PRO A 254 -2.34 -12.81 0.31
CA PRO A 254 -2.00 -13.08 1.70
C PRO A 254 -1.14 -11.97 2.35
N ILE A 255 -0.77 -10.95 1.59
CA ILE A 255 -0.03 -9.78 2.07
C ILE A 255 -0.27 -8.56 1.16
N SER A 256 -0.17 -7.38 1.76
CA SER A 256 -0.05 -6.09 1.10
C SER A 256 1.20 -5.37 1.61
N ILE A 257 2.29 -5.48 0.85
CA ILE A 257 3.61 -4.94 1.20
C ILE A 257 3.54 -3.42 1.12
N SER A 258 3.69 -2.74 2.25
CA SER A 258 3.15 -1.39 2.46
C SER A 258 4.22 -0.33 2.68
N GLY A 259 4.29 0.63 1.77
CA GLY A 259 5.01 1.88 1.90
C GLY A 259 4.19 3.02 2.51
N TYR A 260 2.85 2.92 2.48
CA TYR A 260 1.97 4.00 2.95
C TYR A 260 2.39 4.56 4.32
N HIS A 261 2.52 3.69 5.31
CA HIS A 261 2.83 4.06 6.68
C HIS A 261 4.27 4.58 6.85
N ILE A 262 5.20 4.07 6.04
CA ILE A 262 6.60 4.52 6.02
C ILE A 262 6.65 5.98 5.55
N ARG A 263 5.88 6.33 4.52
CA ARG A 263 5.75 7.68 3.99
C ARG A 263 5.00 8.61 4.93
N GLU A 264 3.90 8.16 5.53
CA GLU A 264 3.14 8.93 6.54
C GLU A 264 3.97 9.23 7.80
N ALA A 265 4.92 8.35 8.15
CA ALA A 265 5.87 8.59 9.24
C ALA A 265 6.98 9.61 8.88
N GLY A 266 7.09 9.99 7.60
CA GLY A 266 7.93 11.10 7.14
C GLY A 266 9.08 10.73 6.18
N SER A 267 9.06 9.53 5.60
CA SER A 267 10.09 9.13 4.62
C SER A 267 10.04 9.96 3.34
N THR A 268 11.13 9.99 2.58
CA THR A 268 11.14 10.44 1.18
C THR A 268 10.44 9.43 0.26
N ALA A 269 10.17 9.79 -0.99
CA ALA A 269 9.57 8.89 -1.98
C ALA A 269 10.54 7.76 -2.35
N GLY A 270 11.85 8.07 -2.43
CA GLY A 270 12.90 7.07 -2.62
C GLY A 270 13.03 6.12 -1.43
N GLN A 271 12.97 6.63 -0.20
CA GLN A 271 12.94 5.80 1.01
C GLN A 271 11.70 4.90 1.05
N GLU A 272 10.50 5.43 0.79
CA GLU A 272 9.28 4.62 0.73
C GLU A 272 9.42 3.50 -0.32
N LEU A 273 9.87 3.85 -1.52
CA LEU A 273 10.09 2.90 -2.62
C LEU A 273 11.07 1.80 -2.20
N ALA A 274 12.24 2.18 -1.69
CA ALA A 274 13.30 1.25 -1.36
C ALA A 274 12.91 0.34 -0.18
N PHE A 275 12.43 0.92 0.91
CA PHE A 275 12.12 0.17 2.13
C PHE A 275 10.97 -0.81 1.88
N THR A 276 9.96 -0.40 1.12
CA THR A 276 8.84 -1.27 0.74
C THR A 276 9.28 -2.43 -0.14
N LEU A 277 10.09 -2.17 -1.18
CA LEU A 277 10.54 -3.22 -2.07
C LEU A 277 11.49 -4.19 -1.36
N LYS A 278 12.39 -3.70 -0.49
CA LYS A 278 13.23 -4.57 0.33
C LYS A 278 12.43 -5.43 1.30
N ASN A 279 11.40 -4.89 1.94
CA ASN A 279 10.47 -5.71 2.74
C ASN A 279 9.85 -6.81 1.86
N GLY A 280 9.40 -6.47 0.65
CA GLY A 280 8.86 -7.43 -0.32
C GLY A 280 9.84 -8.54 -0.70
N PHE A 281 11.10 -8.18 -0.94
CA PHE A 281 12.17 -9.13 -1.25
C PHE A 281 12.51 -10.03 -0.06
N GLU A 282 12.54 -9.51 1.17
CA GLU A 282 12.68 -10.32 2.38
C GLU A 282 11.56 -11.36 2.46
N TYR A 283 10.29 -10.98 2.24
CA TYR A 283 9.18 -11.95 2.24
C TYR A 283 9.31 -13.03 1.16
N VAL A 284 9.75 -12.67 -0.05
CA VAL A 284 10.02 -13.63 -1.13
C VAL A 284 11.14 -14.59 -0.73
N GLU A 285 12.25 -14.07 -0.19
CA GLU A 285 13.40 -14.86 0.23
C GLU A 285 13.03 -15.83 1.37
N ARG A 286 12.16 -15.42 2.31
CA ARG A 286 11.63 -16.30 3.37
C ARG A 286 10.73 -17.40 2.82
N GLY A 287 9.88 -17.09 1.83
CA GLY A 287 9.07 -18.08 1.13
C GLY A 287 9.92 -19.13 0.41
N ILE A 288 10.95 -18.69 -0.31
CA ILE A 288 11.90 -19.59 -0.99
C ILE A 288 12.69 -20.42 0.02
N ALA A 289 13.15 -19.82 1.12
CA ALA A 289 13.88 -20.54 2.18
C ALA A 289 13.03 -21.62 2.88
N ARG A 290 11.70 -21.45 2.92
CA ARG A 290 10.75 -22.47 3.38
C ARG A 290 10.59 -23.63 2.39
N GLY A 291 11.00 -23.45 1.14
CA GLY A 291 10.90 -24.45 0.06
C GLY A 291 9.74 -24.22 -0.90
N LEU A 292 9.08 -23.05 -0.88
CA LEU A 292 8.04 -22.70 -1.84
C LEU A 292 8.66 -22.27 -3.18
N ASP A 293 8.04 -22.65 -4.30
CA ASP A 293 8.37 -22.05 -5.59
C ASP A 293 7.90 -20.58 -5.58
N VAL A 294 8.74 -19.66 -6.05
CA VAL A 294 8.40 -18.23 -6.13
C VAL A 294 7.12 -18.02 -6.95
N ASP A 295 6.90 -18.82 -7.98
CA ASP A 295 5.75 -18.70 -8.87
C ASP A 295 4.44 -19.23 -8.26
N ASP A 296 4.50 -19.94 -7.12
CA ASP A 296 3.31 -20.41 -6.40
C ASP A 296 2.65 -19.31 -5.55
N PHE A 297 3.42 -18.33 -5.07
CA PHE A 297 2.92 -17.29 -4.17
C PHE A 297 3.14 -15.85 -4.65
N ALA A 298 4.20 -15.55 -5.42
CA ALA A 298 4.46 -14.21 -5.94
C ALA A 298 3.28 -13.62 -6.74
N PRO A 299 2.53 -14.38 -7.57
CA PRO A 299 1.33 -13.89 -8.26
C PRO A 299 0.19 -13.46 -7.33
N ARG A 300 0.33 -13.58 -6.00
CA ARG A 300 -0.64 -13.14 -4.98
C ARG A 300 -0.08 -12.08 -4.04
N LEU A 301 1.19 -11.71 -4.17
CA LEU A 301 1.74 -10.55 -3.48
C LEU A 301 1.10 -9.28 -4.07
N SER A 302 0.77 -8.35 -3.17
CA SER A 302 0.23 -7.04 -3.51
C SER A 302 0.99 -5.97 -2.73
N PHE A 303 0.87 -4.72 -3.17
CA PHE A 303 1.57 -3.59 -2.58
C PHE A 303 0.60 -2.51 -2.13
N PHE A 304 1.08 -1.60 -1.30
CA PHE A 304 0.30 -0.45 -0.83
C PHE A 304 1.19 0.79 -0.68
N PHE A 305 0.99 1.79 -1.53
CA PHE A 305 1.78 3.03 -1.51
C PHE A 305 0.97 4.25 -1.07
N ASP A 306 1.66 5.19 -0.43
CA ASP A 306 1.17 6.55 -0.24
C ASP A 306 1.19 7.33 -1.55
N ILE A 307 0.36 8.36 -1.62
CA ILE A 307 0.36 9.34 -2.70
C ILE A 307 0.34 10.72 -2.07
N HIS A 308 1.54 11.27 -1.94
CA HIS A 308 1.83 12.55 -1.34
C HIS A 308 1.53 13.74 -2.28
N ASN A 309 1.77 14.97 -1.81
CA ASN A 309 1.49 16.20 -2.55
C ASN A 309 2.35 16.43 -3.81
N ASP A 310 3.52 15.79 -3.94
CA ASP A 310 4.38 15.99 -5.12
C ASP A 310 3.92 15.16 -6.31
N PHE A 311 3.07 15.78 -7.12
CA PHE A 311 2.27 15.10 -8.13
C PHE A 311 3.08 14.21 -9.10
N PHE A 312 4.22 14.70 -9.61
CA PHE A 312 5.00 13.95 -10.59
C PHE A 312 5.93 12.91 -9.93
N GLU A 313 6.46 13.21 -8.75
CA GLU A 313 7.28 12.28 -7.96
C GLU A 313 6.48 11.01 -7.63
N GLU A 314 5.23 11.15 -7.20
CA GLU A 314 4.38 10.01 -6.87
C GLU A 314 4.05 9.14 -8.08
N ILE A 315 3.83 9.75 -9.25
CA ILE A 315 3.62 9.02 -10.51
C ILE A 315 4.88 8.25 -10.89
N ALA A 316 6.04 8.91 -10.82
CA ALA A 316 7.33 8.31 -11.15
C ALA A 316 7.67 7.15 -10.20
N LYS A 317 7.40 7.29 -8.90
CA LYS A 317 7.58 6.24 -7.87
C LYS A 317 6.83 4.96 -8.22
N LEU A 318 5.55 5.07 -8.58
CA LEU A 318 4.75 3.90 -8.94
C LEU A 318 5.26 3.18 -10.21
N ARG A 319 5.81 3.94 -11.17
CA ARG A 319 6.42 3.40 -12.40
C ARG A 319 7.73 2.67 -12.08
N ALA A 320 8.61 3.30 -11.29
CA ALA A 320 9.88 2.73 -10.84
C ALA A 320 9.65 1.43 -10.04
N ALA A 321 8.69 1.44 -9.11
CA ALA A 321 8.35 0.27 -8.30
C ALA A 321 8.05 -0.98 -9.14
N ARG A 322 7.26 -0.82 -10.21
CA ARG A 322 6.93 -1.93 -11.12
C ARG A 322 8.15 -2.46 -11.85
N ARG A 323 8.99 -1.55 -12.36
CA ARG A 323 10.20 -1.90 -13.13
C ARG A 323 11.20 -2.67 -12.27
N ILE A 324 11.49 -2.16 -11.07
CA ILE A 324 12.39 -2.79 -10.10
C ILE A 324 11.87 -4.17 -9.70
N TRP A 325 10.60 -4.27 -9.28
CA TRP A 325 10.01 -5.55 -8.87
C TRP A 325 10.07 -6.59 -9.98
N ALA A 326 9.66 -6.23 -11.20
CA ALA A 326 9.66 -7.15 -12.33
C ALA A 326 11.08 -7.67 -12.64
N ARG A 327 12.07 -6.77 -12.70
CA ARG A 327 13.47 -7.10 -12.93
C ARG A 327 14.00 -8.03 -11.85
N THR A 328 13.81 -7.71 -10.57
CA THR A 328 14.31 -8.54 -9.46
C THR A 328 13.69 -9.94 -9.46
N LEU A 329 12.37 -10.07 -9.64
CA LEU A 329 11.71 -11.38 -9.65
C LEU A 329 12.22 -12.27 -10.78
N ARG A 330 12.39 -11.72 -11.98
CA ARG A 330 12.87 -12.46 -13.13
C ARG A 330 14.37 -12.77 -13.05
N GLU A 331 15.19 -11.77 -12.75
CA GLU A 331 16.64 -11.84 -12.91
C GLU A 331 17.35 -12.37 -11.65
N LYS A 332 16.90 -11.99 -10.45
CA LYS A 332 17.49 -12.44 -9.18
C LYS A 332 16.85 -13.74 -8.70
N TYR A 333 15.52 -13.82 -8.68
CA TYR A 333 14.80 -14.98 -8.14
C TYR A 333 14.44 -16.04 -9.18
N GLY A 334 14.76 -15.81 -10.46
CA GLY A 334 14.59 -16.80 -11.53
C GLY A 334 13.13 -17.17 -11.82
N SER A 335 12.17 -16.32 -11.42
CA SER A 335 10.74 -16.52 -11.68
C SER A 335 10.49 -16.62 -13.19
N THR A 336 9.67 -17.58 -13.59
CA THR A 336 9.34 -17.84 -15.00
C THR A 336 7.93 -17.43 -15.38
N ASN A 337 7.06 -17.23 -14.40
CA ASN A 337 5.68 -16.81 -14.59
C ASN A 337 5.57 -15.26 -14.68
N PRO A 338 5.12 -14.68 -15.80
CA PRO A 338 4.95 -13.24 -15.92
C PRO A 338 3.97 -12.61 -14.92
N GLU A 339 3.06 -13.39 -14.34
CA GLU A 339 2.17 -12.90 -13.27
C GLU A 339 2.92 -12.58 -11.97
N SER A 340 4.01 -13.28 -11.68
CA SER A 340 4.88 -13.05 -10.51
C SER A 340 5.61 -11.71 -10.61
N TRP A 341 5.90 -11.26 -11.83
CA TRP A 341 6.61 -10.01 -12.12
C TRP A 341 5.71 -8.79 -12.02
N ARG A 342 4.38 -8.97 -11.95
CA ARG A 342 3.42 -7.86 -11.89
C ARG A 342 3.30 -7.34 -10.47
N LEU A 343 3.87 -6.17 -10.22
CA LEU A 343 3.52 -5.39 -9.04
C LEU A 343 2.11 -4.83 -9.21
N ARG A 344 1.18 -5.29 -8.36
CA ARG A 344 -0.18 -4.75 -8.25
C ARG A 344 -0.30 -4.03 -6.93
N THR A 345 -0.81 -2.80 -6.95
CA THR A 345 -0.78 -1.92 -5.80
C THR A 345 -2.13 -1.29 -5.49
N HIS A 346 -2.39 -1.16 -4.20
CA HIS A 346 -3.33 -0.21 -3.64
C HIS A 346 -2.62 1.13 -3.44
N CYS A 347 -3.33 2.23 -3.62
CA CYS A 347 -2.86 3.55 -3.21
C CYS A 347 -3.84 4.17 -2.22
N GLN A 348 -3.31 4.97 -1.31
CA GLN A 348 -4.08 5.86 -0.46
C GLN A 348 -3.48 7.25 -0.57
N THR A 349 -4.33 8.26 -0.63
CA THR A 349 -3.92 9.66 -0.57
C THR A 349 -3.34 10.00 0.80
N ALA A 350 -2.30 10.83 0.88
CA ALA A 350 -1.56 11.05 2.13
C ALA A 350 -2.36 11.76 3.22
N GLY A 351 -2.54 11.11 4.37
CA GLY A 351 -3.21 11.68 5.55
C GLY A 351 -2.38 12.78 6.21
N VAL A 352 -1.06 12.59 6.28
CA VAL A 352 -0.10 13.54 6.89
C VAL A 352 -0.12 14.92 6.21
N THR A 353 -0.59 14.99 4.96
CA THR A 353 -0.67 16.24 4.18
C THR A 353 -1.94 17.05 4.43
N LEU A 354 -2.94 16.47 5.09
CA LEU A 354 -4.23 17.10 5.31
C LEU A 354 -4.18 17.98 6.56
N THR A 355 -4.97 19.04 6.57
CA THR A 355 -4.91 20.07 7.61
C THR A 355 -6.19 20.13 8.42
N ALA A 356 -6.07 20.42 9.72
CA ALA A 356 -7.23 20.67 10.59
C ALA A 356 -7.86 22.03 10.28
N GLN A 357 -7.02 23.02 9.97
CA GLN A 357 -7.41 24.35 9.52
C GLN A 357 -7.90 24.27 8.08
N GLN A 358 -8.99 24.99 7.78
CA GLN A 358 -9.61 25.04 6.45
C GLN A 358 -9.79 23.63 5.83
N PRO A 359 -10.53 22.71 6.49
CA PRO A 359 -10.60 21.30 6.09
C PRO A 359 -11.12 21.10 4.66
N GLU A 360 -11.91 22.02 4.10
CA GLU A 360 -12.36 21.98 2.71
C GLU A 360 -11.21 22.00 1.70
N ASN A 361 -10.05 22.60 2.03
CA ASN A 361 -8.87 22.54 1.18
C ASN A 361 -8.35 21.11 0.99
N ASN A 362 -8.62 20.22 1.94
CA ASN A 362 -8.26 18.80 1.84
C ASN A 362 -8.98 18.12 0.66
N ILE A 363 -10.15 18.60 0.23
CA ILE A 363 -10.84 18.08 -0.96
C ILE A 363 -9.97 18.28 -2.20
N ALA A 364 -9.35 19.45 -2.35
CA ALA A 364 -8.46 19.75 -3.47
C ALA A 364 -7.16 18.94 -3.40
N ARG A 365 -6.53 18.85 -2.21
CA ARG A 365 -5.32 18.04 -1.98
C ARG A 365 -5.56 16.58 -2.39
N VAL A 366 -6.61 15.97 -1.84
CA VAL A 366 -6.99 14.58 -2.14
C VAL A 366 -7.34 14.40 -3.61
N ALA A 367 -7.96 15.37 -4.29
CA ALA A 367 -8.23 15.27 -5.72
C ALA A 367 -6.95 15.19 -6.57
N TYR A 368 -5.93 15.99 -6.25
CA TYR A 368 -4.64 15.93 -6.96
C TYR A 368 -3.87 14.66 -6.64
N GLN A 369 -3.84 14.23 -5.38
CA GLN A 369 -3.23 12.97 -4.97
C GLN A 369 -3.92 11.78 -5.65
N ALA A 370 -5.26 11.73 -5.65
CA ALA A 370 -6.02 10.70 -6.35
C ALA A 370 -5.71 10.67 -7.86
N MET A 371 -5.57 11.84 -8.48
CA MET A 371 -5.19 11.92 -9.89
C MET A 371 -3.77 11.39 -10.14
N ALA A 372 -2.80 11.68 -9.27
CA ALA A 372 -1.45 11.10 -9.34
C ALA A 372 -1.49 9.57 -9.21
N ALA A 373 -2.27 9.03 -8.26
CA ALA A 373 -2.44 7.58 -8.10
C ALA A 373 -3.00 6.90 -9.36
N VAL A 374 -3.99 7.54 -9.99
CA VAL A 374 -4.62 7.05 -11.23
C VAL A 374 -3.63 7.08 -12.38
N LEU A 375 -2.97 8.22 -12.62
CA LEU A 375 -1.97 8.37 -13.69
C LEU A 375 -0.76 7.46 -13.49
N GLY A 376 -0.37 7.20 -12.25
CA GLY A 376 0.66 6.23 -11.90
C GLY A 376 0.24 4.77 -12.04
N GLY A 377 -1.04 4.48 -12.32
CA GLY A 377 -1.50 3.14 -12.68
C GLY A 377 -1.89 2.22 -11.51
N THR A 378 -2.46 2.76 -10.42
CA THR A 378 -2.96 1.97 -9.26
C THR A 378 -4.10 0.98 -9.58
N GLN A 379 -4.22 -0.12 -8.81
CA GLN A 379 -5.29 -1.12 -9.00
C GLN A 379 -6.48 -0.91 -8.05
N SER A 380 -6.27 -0.20 -6.95
CA SER A 380 -7.29 0.11 -5.94
C SER A 380 -6.93 1.42 -5.26
N LEU A 381 -7.89 2.29 -4.98
CA LEU A 381 -7.63 3.61 -4.41
C LEU A 381 -8.54 3.90 -3.21
N HIS A 382 -7.91 4.38 -2.13
CA HIS A 382 -8.56 5.06 -1.01
C HIS A 382 -8.32 6.55 -1.16
N THR A 383 -9.39 7.33 -1.06
CA THR A 383 -9.32 8.80 -0.95
C THR A 383 -9.71 9.21 0.46
N ASN A 384 -8.83 9.91 1.15
CA ASN A 384 -9.07 10.39 2.51
C ASN A 384 -10.21 11.40 2.51
N SER A 385 -10.80 11.58 3.68
CA SER A 385 -11.91 12.51 3.85
C SER A 385 -11.42 13.86 4.35
N MET A 386 -12.21 14.92 4.13
CA MET A 386 -11.80 16.29 4.48
C MET A 386 -11.58 16.50 5.99
N ASP A 387 -12.15 15.62 6.82
CA ASP A 387 -12.13 15.59 8.29
C ASP A 387 -11.00 14.70 8.89
N GLU A 388 -10.07 14.20 8.06
CA GLU A 388 -9.01 13.24 8.43
C GLU A 388 -8.26 13.59 9.72
N THR A 389 -7.88 14.85 9.89
CA THR A 389 -7.06 15.30 11.03
C THR A 389 -7.83 15.42 12.34
N LEU A 390 -9.17 15.31 12.30
CA LEU A 390 -10.05 15.59 13.44
C LEU A 390 -10.76 14.35 13.96
N ALA A 391 -11.23 13.47 13.05
CA ALA A 391 -11.98 12.28 13.41
C ALA A 391 -12.07 11.31 12.22
N LEU A 392 -12.59 10.11 12.50
CA LEU A 392 -13.02 9.19 11.44
C LEU A 392 -14.14 9.81 10.57
N PRO A 393 -14.25 9.40 9.29
CA PRO A 393 -15.16 10.05 8.35
C PRO A 393 -16.65 9.94 8.69
N THR A 394 -17.32 11.10 8.66
CA THR A 394 -18.79 11.16 8.60
C THR A 394 -19.33 10.60 7.27
N GLU A 395 -20.65 10.37 7.17
CA GLU A 395 -21.27 9.96 5.89
C GLU A 395 -21.11 11.00 4.78
N LYS A 396 -21.08 12.30 5.13
CA LYS A 396 -20.92 13.40 4.18
C LYS A 396 -19.50 13.42 3.63
N SER A 397 -18.50 13.39 4.51
CA SER A 397 -17.10 13.51 4.13
C SER A 397 -16.63 12.28 3.33
N VAL A 398 -16.98 11.07 3.76
CA VAL A 398 -16.65 9.83 3.01
C VAL A 398 -17.35 9.78 1.64
N ARG A 399 -18.56 10.35 1.53
CA ARG A 399 -19.27 10.44 0.23
C ARG A 399 -18.54 11.38 -0.71
N ILE A 400 -18.05 12.53 -0.23
CA ILE A 400 -17.25 13.46 -1.03
C ILE A 400 -15.98 12.76 -1.52
N ALA A 401 -15.27 12.05 -0.63
CA ALA A 401 -14.09 11.29 -1.01
C ALA A 401 -14.38 10.26 -2.12
N LEU A 402 -15.45 9.47 -1.98
CA LEU A 402 -15.88 8.55 -3.05
C LEU A 402 -16.24 9.28 -4.35
N ARG A 403 -16.88 10.45 -4.28
CA ARG A 403 -17.22 11.26 -5.46
C ARG A 403 -15.98 11.79 -6.17
N THR A 404 -14.90 12.11 -5.45
CA THR A 404 -13.60 12.47 -6.06
C THR A 404 -13.12 11.38 -7.03
N GLN A 405 -13.16 10.11 -6.62
CA GLN A 405 -12.79 9.01 -7.51
C GLN A 405 -13.75 8.83 -8.69
N GLN A 406 -15.06 8.99 -8.45
CA GLN A 406 -16.08 8.84 -9.50
C GLN A 406 -16.01 9.94 -10.56
N ILE A 407 -15.70 11.18 -10.15
CA ILE A 407 -15.45 12.30 -11.06
C ILE A 407 -14.19 12.03 -11.90
N LEU A 408 -13.09 11.60 -11.27
CA LEU A 408 -11.88 11.20 -12.00
C LEU A 408 -12.15 10.09 -13.01
N ALA A 409 -12.91 9.06 -12.62
CA ALA A 409 -13.22 7.95 -13.50
C ALA A 409 -14.14 8.33 -14.68
N SER A 410 -15.08 9.26 -14.47
CA SER A 410 -16.21 9.45 -15.39
C SER A 410 -16.17 10.76 -16.19
N GLU A 411 -15.49 11.81 -15.68
CA GLU A 411 -15.61 13.17 -16.22
C GLU A 411 -14.30 13.72 -16.78
N THR A 412 -13.15 13.32 -16.24
CA THR A 412 -11.86 13.97 -16.59
C THR A 412 -11.16 13.35 -17.79
N GLY A 413 -11.53 12.13 -18.18
CA GLY A 413 -10.91 11.39 -19.29
C GLY A 413 -9.57 10.73 -18.98
N VAL A 414 -9.07 10.80 -17.74
CA VAL A 414 -7.78 10.19 -17.33
C VAL A 414 -7.74 8.67 -17.51
N ALA A 415 -8.91 8.00 -17.51
CA ALA A 415 -9.02 6.56 -17.75
C ALA A 415 -8.97 6.15 -19.24
N ASN A 416 -9.03 7.12 -20.18
CA ASN A 416 -9.17 6.83 -21.62
C ASN A 416 -7.88 6.39 -22.29
N THR A 417 -6.71 6.77 -21.76
CA THR A 417 -5.38 6.48 -22.31
C THR A 417 -4.50 5.85 -21.25
N ILE A 418 -3.73 4.84 -21.64
CA ILE A 418 -2.85 4.08 -20.73
C ILE A 418 -1.53 4.83 -20.57
N ASP A 419 -1.13 5.06 -19.32
CA ASP A 419 0.13 5.75 -18.95
C ASP A 419 0.38 6.99 -19.84
N PRO A 420 -0.51 8.00 -19.77
CA PRO A 420 -0.50 9.12 -20.71
C PRO A 420 0.72 10.04 -20.56
N LEU A 421 1.52 9.85 -19.52
CA LEU A 421 2.75 10.60 -19.25
C LEU A 421 4.01 9.92 -19.80
N ALA A 422 3.87 8.72 -20.39
CA ALA A 422 5.01 8.05 -21.02
C ALA A 422 5.63 8.90 -22.12
N GLY A 423 6.96 8.97 -22.12
CA GLY A 423 7.74 9.81 -23.02
C GLY A 423 7.89 11.26 -22.56
N SER A 424 7.25 11.67 -21.46
CA SER A 424 7.58 12.96 -20.82
C SER A 424 9.00 12.92 -20.30
N PHE A 425 9.90 13.75 -20.83
CA PHE A 425 11.32 13.74 -20.44
C PHE A 425 11.53 13.89 -18.93
N TYR A 426 10.70 14.71 -18.28
CA TYR A 426 10.76 14.88 -16.82
C TYR A 426 10.31 13.62 -16.07
N VAL A 427 9.15 13.05 -16.41
CA VAL A 427 8.61 11.88 -15.69
C VAL A 427 9.48 10.65 -15.91
N GLU A 428 10.00 10.47 -17.12
CA GLU A 428 10.92 9.36 -17.41
C GLU A 428 12.24 9.52 -16.66
N GLN A 429 12.83 10.72 -16.63
CA GLN A 429 14.05 10.96 -15.87
C GLN A 429 13.81 10.76 -14.36
N LEU A 430 12.69 11.27 -13.84
CA LEU A 430 12.35 11.11 -12.43
C LEU A 430 12.10 9.65 -12.05
N THR A 431 11.56 8.84 -12.97
CA THR A 431 11.42 7.38 -12.78
C THR A 431 12.78 6.68 -12.72
N ASP A 432 13.72 7.06 -13.59
CA ASP A 432 15.08 6.50 -13.57
C ASP A 432 15.86 6.94 -12.32
N ASP A 433 15.73 8.20 -11.93
CA ASP A 433 16.37 8.77 -10.74
C ASP A 433 15.88 8.08 -9.45
N LEU A 434 14.58 7.80 -9.34
CA LEU A 434 14.02 7.09 -8.17
C LEU A 434 14.43 5.62 -8.14
N GLU A 435 14.63 4.99 -9.29
CA GLU A 435 15.19 3.63 -9.35
C GLU A 435 16.64 3.60 -8.89
N ALA A 436 17.47 4.52 -9.37
CA ALA A 436 18.86 4.64 -8.92
C ALA A 436 18.95 4.92 -7.41
N GLU A 437 18.14 5.84 -6.88
CA GLU A 437 18.06 6.11 -5.43
C GLU A 437 17.64 4.86 -4.64
N ALA A 438 16.68 4.09 -5.16
CA ALA A 438 16.27 2.85 -4.51
C ALA A 438 17.39 1.78 -4.52
N GLU A 439 18.15 1.66 -5.61
CA GLU A 439 19.29 0.75 -5.70
C GLU A 439 20.43 1.12 -4.73
N GLU A 440 20.70 2.41 -4.55
CA GLU A 440 21.66 2.90 -3.54
C GLU A 440 21.22 2.50 -2.12
N LEU A 441 19.95 2.76 -1.79
CA LEU A 441 19.38 2.37 -0.50
C LEU A 441 19.34 0.84 -0.31
N PHE A 442 19.13 0.07 -1.38
CA PHE A 442 19.24 -1.39 -1.32
C PHE A 442 20.64 -1.84 -0.92
N ALA A 443 21.67 -1.23 -1.49
CA ALA A 443 23.06 -1.55 -1.19
C ALA A 443 23.41 -1.22 0.28
N GLU A 444 22.88 -0.13 0.82
CA GLU A 444 23.02 0.21 2.24
C GLU A 444 22.35 -0.83 3.14
N ILE A 445 21.11 -1.20 2.84
CA ILE A 445 20.34 -2.21 3.59
C ILE A 445 21.04 -3.59 3.54
N ASP A 446 21.56 -3.99 2.38
CA ASP A 446 22.31 -5.23 2.24
C ASP A 446 23.64 -5.18 3.01
N GLY A 447 24.30 -4.02 3.02
CA GLY A 447 25.55 -3.78 3.75
C GLY A 447 25.41 -3.93 5.28
N MET A 448 24.21 -3.71 5.83
CA MET A 448 23.92 -3.93 7.26
C MET A 448 23.34 -5.33 7.57
N GLY A 449 23.20 -6.20 6.57
CA GLY A 449 22.73 -7.57 6.73
C GLY A 449 21.25 -7.81 6.41
N GLY A 450 20.58 -6.84 5.78
CA GLY A 450 19.19 -6.95 5.34
C GLY A 450 18.19 -6.23 6.25
N VAL A 451 16.91 -6.46 6.00
CA VAL A 451 15.82 -5.70 6.62
C VAL A 451 15.73 -5.95 8.12
N VAL A 452 15.76 -7.22 8.56
CA VAL A 452 15.59 -7.55 9.98
C VAL A 452 16.72 -6.95 10.84
N PRO A 453 18.02 -7.11 10.50
CA PRO A 453 19.08 -6.42 11.22
C PRO A 453 18.97 -4.89 11.21
N GLY A 454 18.53 -4.29 10.09
CA GLY A 454 18.30 -2.85 10.01
C GLY A 454 17.19 -2.37 10.94
N ILE A 455 16.12 -3.15 11.10
CA ILE A 455 15.03 -2.89 12.07
C ILE A 455 15.54 -3.03 13.50
N GLU A 456 16.25 -4.12 13.81
CA GLU A 456 16.79 -4.37 15.16
C GLU A 456 17.87 -3.35 15.55
N GLY A 457 18.56 -2.78 14.57
CA GLY A 457 19.52 -1.69 14.76
C GLY A 457 18.91 -0.29 14.79
N GLY A 458 17.60 -0.14 14.52
CA GLY A 458 16.90 1.15 14.51
C GLY A 458 17.21 2.05 13.30
N TRP A 459 17.81 1.50 12.24
CA TRP A 459 18.28 2.30 11.10
C TRP A 459 17.12 2.89 10.30
N PHE A 460 16.10 2.10 9.98
CA PHE A 460 14.93 2.57 9.22
C PHE A 460 14.19 3.69 9.95
N GLN A 461 13.91 3.53 11.25
CA GLN A 461 13.22 4.52 12.06
C GLN A 461 14.01 5.84 12.11
N LYS A 462 15.34 5.74 12.23
CA LYS A 462 16.22 6.91 12.22
C LYS A 462 16.19 7.64 10.87
N GLU A 463 16.27 6.94 9.75
CA GLU A 463 16.26 7.55 8.42
C GLU A 463 14.91 8.21 8.10
N ILE A 464 13.81 7.59 8.52
CA ILE A 464 12.47 8.17 8.44
C ILE A 464 12.39 9.44 9.30
N ALA A 465 12.84 9.39 10.56
CA ALA A 465 12.82 10.52 11.48
C ALA A 465 13.69 11.69 10.99
N ASN A 466 14.85 11.42 10.36
CA ASN A 466 15.70 12.45 9.77
C ASN A 466 14.97 13.20 8.64
N SER A 467 14.28 12.48 7.75
CA SER A 467 13.49 13.10 6.68
C SER A 467 12.29 13.87 7.23
N ALA A 468 11.58 13.30 8.21
CA ALA A 468 10.47 13.97 8.90
C ALA A 468 10.92 15.29 9.55
N MET A 469 12.05 15.27 10.25
CA MET A 469 12.61 16.46 10.89
C MET A 469 13.00 17.54 9.88
N ARG A 470 13.61 17.16 8.75
CA ARG A 470 13.92 18.10 7.66
C ARG A 470 12.65 18.80 7.18
N GLN A 471 11.61 18.02 6.85
CA GLN A 471 10.34 18.57 6.36
C GLN A 471 9.67 19.48 7.40
N GLN A 472 9.68 19.09 8.68
CA GLN A 472 9.12 19.89 9.76
C GLN A 472 9.85 21.24 9.89
N VAL A 473 11.18 21.24 9.80
CA VAL A 473 11.98 22.48 9.83
C VAL A 473 11.66 23.38 8.64
N GLU A 474 11.52 22.83 7.43
CA GLU A 474 11.13 23.60 6.23
C GLU A 474 9.74 24.25 6.41
N ILE A 475 8.79 23.54 7.03
CA ILE A 475 7.43 24.07 7.29
C ILE A 475 7.48 25.17 8.36
N GLU A 476 8.20 24.96 9.45
CA GLU A 476 8.28 25.93 10.55
C GLU A 476 9.07 27.18 10.19
N SER A 477 10.10 27.07 9.35
CA SER A 477 10.89 28.20 8.85
C SER A 477 10.14 29.03 7.81
N GLY A 478 9.07 28.48 7.22
CA GLY A 478 8.33 29.08 6.11
C GLY A 478 8.98 28.88 4.73
N GLU A 479 10.05 28.07 4.65
CA GLU A 479 10.64 27.64 3.38
C GLU A 479 9.65 26.79 2.57
N ARG A 480 8.86 25.95 3.26
CA ARG A 480 7.77 25.18 2.67
C ARG A 480 6.42 25.73 3.11
N LEU A 481 5.66 26.26 2.17
CA LEU A 481 4.34 26.83 2.45
C LEU A 481 3.24 25.76 2.49
N ILE A 482 2.43 25.80 3.54
CA ILE A 482 1.23 24.99 3.75
C ILE A 482 0.03 25.95 3.87
N VAL A 483 -0.81 25.94 2.84
CA VAL A 483 -2.01 26.79 2.75
C VAL A 483 -2.97 26.51 3.91
N GLY A 484 -3.37 27.58 4.60
CA GLY A 484 -4.23 27.53 5.78
C GLY A 484 -3.50 27.28 7.10
N VAL A 485 -2.18 26.99 7.07
CA VAL A 485 -1.37 26.69 8.26
C VAL A 485 -0.31 27.77 8.50
N ASN A 486 0.71 27.87 7.62
CA ASN A 486 1.77 28.89 7.73
C ASN A 486 1.66 30.00 6.66
N ALA A 487 0.79 29.83 5.67
CA ALA A 487 0.50 30.81 4.62
C ALA A 487 -1.01 30.87 4.33
N PHE A 488 -1.49 32.05 3.91
CA PHE A 488 -2.91 32.28 3.58
C PHE A 488 -3.86 31.91 4.74
N THR A 489 -3.51 32.32 5.97
CA THR A 489 -4.28 32.00 7.18
C THR A 489 -5.39 33.03 7.44
N ASP A 490 -6.51 32.58 8.00
CA ASP A 490 -7.65 33.44 8.37
C ASP A 490 -7.53 34.03 9.80
N GLY A 491 -6.36 33.90 10.45
CA GLY A 491 -6.10 34.55 11.74
C GLY A 491 -6.80 33.92 12.96
N GLY A 492 -7.24 32.66 12.88
CA GLY A 492 -7.75 31.90 14.04
C GLY A 492 -9.26 31.60 14.03
N GLU A 493 -9.86 31.41 12.85
CA GLU A 493 -11.25 30.94 12.76
C GLU A 493 -11.45 29.59 13.45
N LYS A 494 -12.65 29.41 14.01
CA LYS A 494 -13.07 28.11 14.53
C LYS A 494 -13.30 27.15 13.37
N VAL A 495 -12.74 25.96 13.47
CA VAL A 495 -13.00 24.89 12.50
C VAL A 495 -14.45 24.41 12.70
N GLU A 496 -15.32 24.68 11.72
CA GLU A 496 -16.74 24.32 11.74
C GLU A 496 -17.00 23.14 10.79
N ILE A 497 -16.73 21.92 11.27
CA ILE A 497 -17.04 20.67 10.55
C ILE A 497 -17.65 19.63 11.50
N ASP A 498 -18.62 18.88 11.01
CA ASP A 498 -19.19 17.75 11.76
C ASP A 498 -18.17 16.62 11.86
N THR A 499 -17.98 16.08 13.06
CA THR A 499 -17.08 14.95 13.32
C THR A 499 -17.86 13.73 13.80
N LEU A 500 -17.42 12.54 13.38
CA LEU A 500 -17.96 11.28 13.91
C LEU A 500 -17.56 11.13 15.38
N LYS A 501 -18.53 10.75 16.22
CA LYS A 501 -18.31 10.45 17.63
C LYS A 501 -18.74 9.03 17.92
N ILE A 502 -17.86 8.27 18.55
CA ILE A 502 -18.15 6.90 18.98
C ILE A 502 -18.88 6.95 20.32
N ASP A 503 -19.98 6.18 20.43
CA ASP A 503 -20.76 6.06 21.66
C ASP A 503 -19.94 5.29 22.71
N PRO A 504 -19.60 5.90 23.87
CA PRO A 504 -18.84 5.21 24.92
C PRO A 504 -19.55 3.97 25.48
N ALA A 505 -20.88 3.89 25.37
CA ALA A 505 -21.63 2.71 25.80
C ALA A 505 -21.38 1.48 24.90
N MET A 506 -20.72 1.64 23.75
CA MET A 506 -20.32 0.55 22.88
C MET A 506 -19.35 -0.41 23.59
N GLU A 507 -18.36 0.11 24.32
CA GLU A 507 -17.39 -0.72 25.05
C GLU A 507 -18.11 -1.67 26.03
N ALA A 508 -19.11 -1.17 26.76
CA ALA A 508 -19.90 -2.00 27.67
C ALA A 508 -20.67 -3.12 26.91
N ARG A 509 -21.30 -2.78 25.78
CA ARG A 509 -22.02 -3.76 24.93
C ARG A 509 -21.08 -4.84 24.39
N GLN A 510 -19.86 -4.46 23.99
CA GLN A 510 -18.88 -5.41 23.47
C GLN A 510 -18.40 -6.38 24.56
N ARG A 511 -18.20 -5.89 25.79
CA ARG A 511 -17.84 -6.73 26.95
C ARG A 511 -18.97 -7.72 27.31
N GLU A 512 -20.22 -7.28 27.28
CA GLU A 512 -21.38 -8.16 27.50
C GLU A 512 -21.45 -9.28 26.46
N ARG A 513 -21.21 -8.98 25.18
CA ARG A 513 -21.18 -9.99 24.11
C ARG A 513 -20.10 -11.04 24.33
N MET A 514 -18.92 -10.62 24.74
CA MET A 514 -17.83 -11.56 25.02
C MET A 514 -18.09 -12.41 26.26
N ALA A 515 -18.68 -11.83 27.32
CA ALA A 515 -19.10 -12.62 28.48
C ALA A 515 -20.08 -13.71 28.06
N ARG A 516 -21.06 -13.36 27.22
CA ARG A 516 -22.03 -14.30 26.65
C ARG A 516 -21.38 -15.36 25.76
N LEU A 517 -20.44 -14.97 24.89
CA LEU A 517 -19.69 -15.91 24.05
C LEU A 517 -18.98 -16.97 24.89
N ARG A 518 -18.30 -16.56 25.96
CA ARG A 518 -17.58 -17.47 26.86
C ARG A 518 -18.53 -18.35 27.67
N GLU A 519 -19.75 -17.90 27.97
CA GLU A 519 -20.79 -18.72 28.63
C GLU A 519 -21.41 -19.77 27.69
N GLU A 520 -21.55 -19.46 26.39
CA GLU A 520 -22.25 -20.31 25.42
C GLU A 520 -21.35 -21.33 24.69
N ARG A 521 -20.03 -21.09 24.63
CA ARG A 521 -19.09 -21.95 23.87
C ARG A 521 -18.69 -23.24 24.60
N ASP A 522 -18.15 -24.21 23.85
CA ASP A 522 -17.57 -25.44 24.40
C ASP A 522 -16.13 -25.17 24.89
N ASP A 523 -15.98 -24.96 26.20
CA ASP A 523 -14.68 -24.70 26.80
C ASP A 523 -13.69 -25.88 26.68
N GLU A 524 -14.16 -27.13 26.63
CA GLU A 524 -13.24 -28.26 26.40
C GLU A 524 -12.69 -28.25 24.97
N ALA A 525 -13.51 -27.87 23.98
CA ALA A 525 -13.06 -27.69 22.60
C ALA A 525 -12.05 -26.55 22.48
N VAL A 526 -12.29 -25.42 23.16
CA VAL A 526 -11.36 -24.28 23.23
C VAL A 526 -10.01 -24.72 23.78
N GLN A 527 -9.99 -25.39 24.94
CA GLN A 527 -8.74 -25.82 25.57
C GLN A 527 -7.95 -26.81 24.69
N ARG A 528 -8.64 -27.73 24.01
CA ARG A 528 -8.01 -28.66 23.06
C ARG A 528 -7.40 -27.93 21.87
N ALA A 529 -8.13 -26.98 21.28
CA ALA A 529 -7.68 -26.21 20.12
C ALA A 529 -6.47 -25.34 20.44
N LEU A 530 -6.50 -24.60 21.55
CA LEU A 530 -5.38 -23.78 22.02
C LEU A 530 -4.14 -24.62 22.34
N SER A 531 -4.31 -25.77 23.01
CA SER A 531 -3.21 -26.69 23.30
C SER A 531 -2.55 -27.23 22.02
N ALA A 532 -3.36 -27.56 21.01
CA ALA A 532 -2.86 -28.01 19.70
C ALA A 532 -2.13 -26.89 18.95
N LEU A 533 -2.62 -25.65 19.04
CA LEU A 533 -1.96 -24.48 18.47
C LEU A 533 -0.59 -24.24 19.12
N THR A 534 -0.51 -24.24 20.45
CA THR A 534 0.75 -24.07 21.18
C THR A 534 1.74 -25.19 20.82
N HIS A 535 1.26 -26.43 20.64
CA HIS A 535 2.12 -27.53 20.17
C HIS A 535 2.65 -27.29 18.75
N ALA A 536 1.78 -26.95 17.79
CA ALA A 536 2.19 -26.63 16.42
C ALA A 536 3.20 -25.46 16.35
N ALA A 537 3.00 -24.44 17.19
CA ALA A 537 3.95 -23.34 17.32
C ALA A 537 5.34 -23.83 17.76
N ARG A 538 5.43 -24.77 18.72
CA ARG A 538 6.71 -25.36 19.18
C ARG A 538 7.36 -26.26 18.14
N GLU A 539 6.58 -27.10 17.47
CA GLU A 539 7.10 -28.10 16.53
C GLU A 539 7.45 -27.55 15.14
N GLY A 540 7.16 -26.26 14.88
CA GLY A 540 7.44 -25.69 13.56
C GLY A 540 6.39 -26.04 12.49
N GLU A 541 5.20 -26.51 12.90
CA GLU A 541 4.09 -26.80 11.98
C GLU A 541 3.46 -25.50 11.45
N ASN A 542 2.79 -25.59 10.29
CA ASN A 542 2.01 -24.48 9.75
C ASN A 542 0.85 -24.13 10.71
N LEU A 543 0.75 -22.86 11.09
CA LEU A 543 -0.18 -22.40 12.12
C LEU A 543 -1.63 -22.25 11.63
N VAL A 544 -1.86 -22.01 10.33
CA VAL A 544 -3.19 -21.67 9.79
C VAL A 544 -4.24 -22.75 10.11
N PRO A 545 -4.00 -24.05 9.90
CA PRO A 545 -4.99 -25.08 10.26
C PRO A 545 -5.39 -25.07 11.74
N ARG A 546 -4.42 -24.85 12.65
CA ARG A 546 -4.68 -24.82 14.10
C ARG A 546 -5.41 -23.57 14.54
N ILE A 547 -5.13 -22.44 13.91
CA ILE A 547 -5.86 -21.19 14.18
C ILE A 547 -7.29 -21.28 13.63
N LEU A 548 -7.52 -21.95 12.49
CA LEU A 548 -8.88 -22.25 12.01
C LEU A 548 -9.65 -23.15 13.00
N ASP A 549 -9.00 -24.17 13.57
CA ASP A 549 -9.61 -24.99 14.62
C ASP A 549 -9.99 -24.14 15.85
N CYS A 550 -9.13 -23.20 16.26
CA CYS A 550 -9.42 -22.25 17.33
C CYS A 550 -10.59 -21.33 16.98
N ALA A 551 -10.63 -20.80 15.75
CA ALA A 551 -11.73 -19.96 15.27
C ALA A 551 -13.06 -20.70 15.31
N ARG A 552 -13.10 -21.95 14.83
CA ARG A 552 -14.30 -22.81 14.83
C ARG A 552 -14.75 -23.19 16.25
N ALA A 553 -13.82 -23.26 17.20
CA ALA A 553 -14.10 -23.47 18.62
C ALA A 553 -14.48 -22.17 19.36
N TYR A 554 -14.53 -21.02 18.68
CA TYR A 554 -14.77 -19.71 19.29
C TYR A 554 -13.76 -19.31 20.37
N CYS A 555 -12.50 -19.68 20.18
CA CYS A 555 -11.41 -19.03 20.91
C CYS A 555 -11.40 -17.53 20.59
N THR A 556 -11.10 -16.70 21.59
CA THR A 556 -10.99 -15.26 21.38
C THR A 556 -9.65 -14.88 20.74
N LEU A 557 -9.57 -13.65 20.25
CA LEU A 557 -8.38 -13.07 19.65
C LEU A 557 -7.19 -13.14 20.61
N TYR A 558 -7.39 -12.70 21.86
CA TYR A 558 -6.34 -12.72 22.86
C TYR A 558 -5.96 -14.14 23.29
N GLU A 559 -6.90 -15.08 23.41
CA GLU A 559 -6.59 -16.47 23.75
C GLU A 559 -5.65 -17.11 22.72
N ILE A 560 -5.94 -16.92 21.42
CA ILE A 560 -5.10 -17.43 20.33
C ILE A 560 -3.73 -16.72 20.34
N ARG A 561 -3.74 -15.40 20.45
CA ARG A 561 -2.52 -14.58 20.51
C ARG A 561 -1.62 -14.96 21.68
N PHE A 562 -2.19 -15.19 22.86
CA PHE A 562 -1.48 -15.61 24.07
C PHE A 562 -0.90 -17.02 23.93
N ALA A 563 -1.65 -17.98 23.39
CA ALA A 563 -1.17 -19.34 23.15
C ALA A 563 0.07 -19.39 22.23
N MET A 564 0.17 -18.46 21.27
CA MET A 564 1.35 -18.28 20.42
C MET A 564 2.48 -17.53 21.13
N GLU A 565 2.16 -16.50 21.93
CA GLU A 565 3.14 -15.73 22.70
C GLU A 565 3.90 -16.61 23.71
N GLU A 566 3.27 -17.63 24.30
CA GLU A 566 3.97 -18.58 25.19
C GLU A 566 5.17 -19.28 24.53
N VAL A 567 5.20 -19.34 23.20
CA VAL A 567 6.29 -19.95 22.42
C VAL A 567 7.20 -18.89 21.80
N PHE A 568 6.62 -17.83 21.25
CA PHE A 568 7.33 -16.83 20.45
C PHE A 568 7.86 -15.65 21.26
N GLY A 569 7.32 -15.43 22.47
CA GLY A 569 7.55 -14.23 23.26
C GLY A 569 6.83 -13.00 22.70
N ALA A 570 6.90 -11.90 23.46
CA ALA A 570 6.36 -10.60 23.09
C ALA A 570 7.46 -9.71 22.54
N TYR A 571 7.18 -8.94 21.49
CA TYR A 571 8.09 -7.88 21.08
C TYR A 571 7.98 -6.66 21.98
N ARG A 572 9.13 -6.04 22.25
CA ARG A 572 9.23 -4.73 22.85
C ARG A 572 10.25 -3.95 22.05
N GLU A 573 9.80 -2.82 21.49
CA GLU A 573 10.69 -1.93 20.76
C GLU A 573 11.87 -1.51 21.65
N PRO A 574 13.11 -1.67 21.18
CA PRO A 574 14.26 -1.15 21.89
C PRO A 574 14.21 0.37 21.86
N VAL A 575 14.50 1.02 23.00
CA VAL A 575 14.53 2.49 23.06
C VAL A 575 15.85 2.97 22.44
N PHE A 576 15.79 3.45 21.20
CA PHE A 576 16.90 4.15 20.55
C PHE A 576 16.69 5.67 20.69
N PHE A 577 17.75 6.40 21.09
CA PHE A 577 17.73 7.85 21.36
C PHE A 577 18.48 8.63 20.28
#